data_AF-A0A933I3A1-F1
#
_entry.id   AF-A0A933I3A1-F1
#
_cell.length_a   1.000
_cell.length_b   1.000
_cell.length_c   1.000
_cell.angle_alpha   90.00
_cell.angle_beta   90.00
_cell.angle_gamma   90.00
#
_symmetry.space_group_name_H-M   'P 1'
#
loop_
_entity.id
_entity.type
_entity.pdbx_description
1 polymer ?
#
loop_
_entity_poly.entity_id
_entity_poly.type
_entity_poly.pdbx_seq_one_letter_code
_entity_poly.pdbx_strand_id
1 'polypeptide(L)'
;MIWLKIAETLVLAALGGLLYRWGGQEGWNTRYRDAGVPLCFCALMVLLGAVHGLWQWISLAPCFGIMWASLTTYRYFLPKPVDYDWYHYGLHGLFCVASAFPYAIASGHWIGFGIRVILCAAGLSGWYFIAKKSDTWHERGRGFILILTIPICVI
;
A
#
# COMPACT_ATOMS: atom_id res chain seq x y z
N MET A 1 -7.00 11.09 -21.47
CA MET A 1 -7.05 11.11 -19.99
C MET A 1 -6.79 9.75 -19.34
N ILE A 2 -7.40 8.64 -19.78
CA ILE A 2 -7.18 7.33 -19.14
C ILE A 2 -5.71 6.85 -19.16
N TRP A 3 -5.00 7.05 -20.27
CA TRP A 3 -3.59 6.68 -20.41
C TRP A 3 -2.68 7.42 -19.41
N LEU A 4 -3.02 8.67 -19.08
CA LEU A 4 -2.29 9.45 -18.09
C LEU A 4 -2.46 8.85 -16.70
N LYS A 5 -3.69 8.51 -16.30
CA LYS A 5 -3.98 7.87 -15.00
C LYS A 5 -3.30 6.51 -14.86
N ILE A 6 -3.23 5.74 -15.94
CA ILE A 6 -2.49 4.47 -15.97
C ILE A 6 -0.99 4.73 -15.77
N ALA A 7 -0.41 5.69 -16.49
CA ALA A 7 1.00 6.03 -16.35
C ALA A 7 1.34 6.53 -14.94
N GLU A 8 0.54 7.44 -14.37
CA GLU A 8 0.68 7.93 -12.99
C GLU A 8 0.64 6.79 -11.97
N THR A 9 -0.30 5.85 -12.14
CA THR A 9 -0.42 4.66 -11.29
C THR A 9 0.85 3.82 -11.35
N LEU A 10 1.34 3.51 -12.55
CA LEU A 10 2.53 2.67 -12.74
C LEU A 10 3.79 3.35 -12.19
N VAL A 11 3.94 4.66 -12.41
CA VAL A 11 5.07 5.44 -11.90
C VAL A 11 5.05 5.47 -10.38
N LEU A 12 3.91 5.80 -9.77
CA LEU A 12 3.79 5.83 -8.31
C LEU A 12 3.89 4.45 -7.69
N ALA A 13 3.47 3.39 -8.39
CA ALA A 13 3.65 2.02 -7.93
C ALA A 13 5.13 1.61 -7.94
N ALA A 14 5.85 1.91 -9.02
CA ALA A 14 7.29 1.70 -9.08
C ALA A 14 8.02 2.49 -7.97
N LEU A 15 7.65 3.76 -7.79
CA LEU A 15 8.17 4.60 -6.73
C LEU A 15 7.85 4.04 -5.33
N GLY A 16 6.61 3.59 -5.09
CA GLY A 16 6.21 2.95 -3.84
C GLY A 16 7.03 1.71 -3.54
N GLY A 17 7.32 0.88 -4.53
CA GLY A 17 8.23 -0.26 -4.38
C GLY A 17 9.66 0.15 -4.03
N LEU A 18 10.21 1.17 -4.71
CA LEU A 18 11.55 1.69 -4.40
C LEU A 18 11.62 2.31 -3.00
N LEU A 19 10.65 3.15 -2.65
CA LEU A 19 10.54 3.79 -1.34
C LEU A 19 10.35 2.76 -0.22
N TYR A 20 9.63 1.65 -0.46
CA TYR A 20 9.51 0.60 0.55
C TYR A 20 10.80 -0.20 0.75
N ARG A 21 11.65 -0.32 -0.28
CA ARG A 21 12.98 -0.93 -0.13
C ARG A 21 13.99 0.01 0.55
N TRP A 22 13.98 1.28 0.18
CA TRP A 22 14.75 2.31 0.89
C TRP A 22 14.26 2.53 2.32
N GLY A 23 12.98 2.23 2.56
CA GLY A 23 12.46 1.45 3.67
C GLY A 23 13.47 0.42 4.13
N GLY A 24 13.26 -0.88 3.93
CA GLY A 24 14.09 -1.99 4.41
C GLY A 24 15.57 -1.82 4.87
N GLN A 25 16.41 -1.01 4.20
CA GLN A 25 17.84 -0.84 4.46
C GLN A 25 18.24 -0.51 5.92
N GLU A 26 19.35 -1.10 6.37
CA GLU A 26 19.98 -0.89 7.68
C GLU A 26 20.68 0.48 7.76
N GLY A 27 20.68 1.10 8.95
CA GLY A 27 21.31 2.41 9.19
C GLY A 27 20.36 3.61 9.29
N TRP A 28 19.06 3.42 9.06
CA TRP A 28 18.03 4.46 9.14
C TRP A 28 16.97 4.12 10.19
N ASN A 29 16.46 5.13 10.91
CA ASN A 29 15.38 4.94 11.88
C ASN A 29 14.10 4.52 11.12
N THR A 30 13.71 3.26 11.26
CA THR A 30 12.74 2.55 10.41
C THR A 30 11.37 3.24 10.30
N ARG A 31 11.03 4.08 11.27
CA ARG A 31 9.73 4.76 11.35
C ARG A 31 9.54 5.84 10.28
N TYR A 32 10.49 6.77 10.10
CA TYR A 32 10.34 7.86 9.11
C TYR A 32 10.40 7.38 7.66
N ARG A 33 10.98 6.20 7.50
CA ARG A 33 11.39 5.55 6.26
C ARG A 33 10.22 4.88 5.52
N ASP A 34 9.23 4.36 6.27
CA ASP A 34 8.06 3.68 5.71
C ASP A 34 6.92 4.64 5.31
N ALA A 35 7.16 5.95 5.39
CA ALA A 35 6.20 6.99 4.99
C ALA A 35 6.03 7.12 3.46
N GLY A 36 7.00 6.63 2.68
CA GLY A 36 6.99 6.77 1.23
C GLY A 36 5.80 6.10 0.54
N VAL A 37 5.42 4.89 0.97
CA VAL A 37 4.25 4.19 0.39
C VAL A 37 2.93 4.91 0.75
N PRO A 38 2.66 5.29 2.01
CA PRO A 38 1.51 6.13 2.35
C PRO A 38 1.47 7.47 1.59
N LEU A 39 2.62 8.12 1.34
CA LEU A 39 2.67 9.33 0.52
C LEU A 39 2.29 9.06 -0.93
N CYS A 40 2.84 7.99 -1.55
CA CYS A 40 2.41 7.55 -2.88
C CYS A 40 0.91 7.23 -2.91
N PHE A 41 0.36 6.68 -1.83
CA PHE A 41 -1.07 6.43 -1.71
C PHE A 41 -1.87 7.73 -1.79
N CYS A 42 -1.56 8.70 -0.92
CA CYS A 42 -2.24 9.99 -0.91
C CYS A 42 -2.09 10.73 -2.24
N ALA A 43 -0.89 10.75 -2.82
CA ALA A 43 -0.62 11.38 -4.10
C ALA A 43 -1.45 10.76 -5.23
N LEU A 44 -1.53 9.44 -5.31
CA LEU A 44 -2.30 8.76 -6.34
C LEU A 44 -3.80 9.02 -6.20
N MET A 45 -4.33 9.07 -4.97
CA MET A 45 -5.74 9.44 -4.75
C MET A 45 -6.07 10.84 -5.27
N VAL A 46 -5.15 11.81 -5.11
CA VAL A 46 -5.32 13.16 -5.65
C VAL A 46 -5.24 13.15 -7.19
N LEU A 47 -4.25 12.47 -7.78
CA LEU A 47 -4.05 12.42 -9.24
C LEU A 47 -5.19 11.69 -9.97
N LEU A 48 -5.77 10.66 -9.35
CA LEU A 48 -6.96 10.00 -9.89
C LEU A 48 -8.19 10.92 -9.94
N GLY A 49 -8.11 12.09 -9.27
CA GLY A 49 -9.23 12.99 -9.06
C GLY A 49 -10.24 12.40 -8.09
N ALA A 50 -9.79 11.64 -7.09
CA ALA A 50 -10.67 10.95 -6.15
C ALA A 50 -11.09 11.83 -4.95
N VAL A 51 -10.58 13.06 -4.90
CA VAL A 51 -10.65 13.98 -3.76
C VAL A 51 -11.17 15.33 -4.26
N HIS A 52 -12.43 15.63 -3.95
CA HIS A 52 -13.14 16.84 -4.39
C HIS A 52 -13.65 17.69 -3.22
N GLY A 53 -14.03 17.06 -2.10
CA GLY A 53 -14.59 17.72 -0.93
C GLY A 53 -13.66 17.73 0.28
N LEU A 54 -13.93 18.64 1.23
CA LEU A 54 -13.17 18.75 2.48
C LEU A 54 -13.09 17.42 3.25
N TRP A 55 -14.19 16.66 3.31
CA TRP A 55 -14.24 15.37 3.99
C TRP A 55 -13.32 14.31 3.36
N GLN A 56 -13.16 14.33 2.04
CA GLN A 56 -12.25 13.43 1.33
C GLN A 56 -10.78 13.85 1.53
N TRP A 57 -10.50 15.16 1.66
CA TRP A 57 -9.18 15.63 2.04
C TRP A 57 -8.81 15.23 3.46
N ILE A 58 -9.73 15.43 4.41
CA ILE A 58 -9.54 15.05 5.81
C ILE A 58 -9.32 13.55 5.93
N SER A 59 -10.04 12.73 5.15
CA SER A 59 -9.91 11.27 5.23
C SER A 59 -8.55 10.74 4.75
N LEU A 60 -7.79 11.49 3.96
CA LEU A 60 -6.42 11.08 3.58
C LEU A 60 -5.46 11.02 4.78
N ALA A 61 -5.64 11.87 5.79
CA ALA A 61 -4.78 11.88 6.98
C ALA A 61 -4.83 10.57 7.79
N PRO A 62 -6.01 10.05 8.18
CA PRO A 62 -6.09 8.72 8.81
C PRO A 62 -5.72 7.60 7.83
N CYS A 63 -5.97 7.72 6.52
CA CYS A 63 -5.47 6.74 5.55
C CYS A 63 -3.94 6.64 5.58
N PHE A 64 -3.25 7.78 5.56
CA PHE A 64 -1.81 7.86 5.71
C PHE A 64 -1.37 7.21 7.03
N GLY A 65 -1.97 7.63 8.15
CA GLY A 65 -1.59 7.18 9.48
C GLY A 65 -1.74 5.67 9.68
N ILE A 66 -2.85 5.08 9.23
CA ILE A 66 -3.11 3.64 9.35
C ILE A 66 -2.16 2.84 8.45
N MET A 67 -1.91 3.30 7.22
CA MET A 67 -0.98 2.61 6.33
C MET A 67 0.44 2.66 6.87
N TRP A 68 0.87 3.83 7.35
CA TRP A 68 2.17 4.03 7.95
C TRP A 68 2.36 3.19 9.21
N ALA A 69 1.36 3.16 10.10
CA ALA A 69 1.38 2.30 11.29
C ALA A 69 1.47 0.81 10.89
N SER A 70 0.72 0.37 9.89
CA SER A 70 0.73 -1.02 9.42
C SER A 70 2.09 -1.45 8.85
N LEU A 71 2.75 -0.57 8.09
CA LEU A 71 4.08 -0.83 7.53
C LEU A 71 5.17 -0.86 8.61
N THR A 72 5.12 0.06 9.56
CA THR A 72 6.13 0.17 10.63
C THR A 72 6.00 -0.92 11.69
N THR A 73 4.78 -1.37 12.01
CA THR A 73 4.52 -2.39 13.04
C THR A 73 4.74 -3.82 12.55
N TYR A 74 4.52 -4.11 11.27
CA TYR A 74 4.72 -5.44 10.68
C TYR A 74 6.08 -6.07 11.05
N ARG A 75 7.16 -5.27 11.05
CA ARG A 75 8.52 -5.75 11.33
C ARG A 75 8.75 -6.13 12.79
N TYR A 76 7.94 -5.64 13.72
CA TYR A 76 8.11 -5.87 15.16
C TYR A 76 7.24 -7.01 15.69
N PHE A 77 6.08 -7.24 15.09
CA PHE A 77 5.09 -8.20 15.60
C PHE A 77 5.13 -9.57 14.92
N LEU A 78 5.85 -9.70 13.81
CA LEU A 78 5.96 -10.97 13.11
C LEU A 78 7.32 -11.62 13.34
N PRO A 79 7.38 -12.97 13.41
CA PRO A 79 8.62 -13.73 13.62
C PRO A 79 9.71 -13.36 12.58
N LYS A 80 10.96 -13.79 12.76
CA LYS A 80 12.04 -13.37 11.85
C LYS A 80 11.70 -13.71 10.38
N PRO A 81 12.22 -12.93 9.40
CA PRO A 81 11.87 -13.06 7.97
C PRO A 81 11.98 -14.46 7.36
N VAL A 82 12.77 -15.33 7.99
CA VAL A 82 13.02 -16.72 7.58
C VAL A 82 11.79 -17.62 7.79
N ASP A 83 10.83 -17.22 8.61
CA ASP A 83 9.62 -18.00 8.94
C ASP A 83 8.34 -17.46 8.26
N TYR A 84 8.45 -16.45 7.38
CA TYR A 84 7.27 -15.89 6.73
C TYR A 84 6.78 -16.76 5.58
N ASP A 85 5.63 -17.40 5.79
CA ASP A 85 4.89 -18.05 4.72
C ASP A 85 3.89 -17.10 4.03
N TRP A 86 3.32 -17.54 2.90
CA TRP A 86 2.43 -16.75 2.01
C TRP A 86 1.29 -16.02 2.74
N TYR A 87 0.71 -16.62 3.78
CA TYR A 87 -0.42 -16.05 4.51
C TYR A 87 -0.04 -14.80 5.33
N HIS A 88 1.22 -14.69 5.78
CA HIS A 88 1.70 -13.47 6.44
C HIS A 88 1.72 -12.28 5.48
N TYR A 89 2.03 -12.51 4.21
CA TYR A 89 1.97 -11.49 3.16
C TYR A 89 0.53 -11.06 2.87
N GLY A 90 -0.40 -12.03 2.84
CA GLY A 90 -1.83 -11.74 2.72
C GLY A 90 -2.37 -10.91 3.89
N LEU A 91 -2.06 -11.29 5.13
CA LEU A 91 -2.46 -10.56 6.33
C LEU A 91 -1.87 -9.15 6.39
N HIS A 92 -0.60 -8.99 6.00
CA HIS A 92 0.02 -7.67 5.88
C HIS A 92 -0.72 -6.79 4.86
N GLY A 93 -1.09 -7.38 3.72
CA GLY A 93 -1.92 -6.75 2.71
C GLY A 93 -3.24 -6.25 3.26
N LEU A 94 -3.95 -7.10 4.00
CA LEU A 94 -5.21 -6.76 4.67
C LEU A 94 -5.08 -5.52 5.56
N PHE A 95 -4.08 -5.48 6.45
CA PHE A 95 -3.86 -4.32 7.32
C PHE A 95 -3.49 -3.06 6.54
N CYS A 96 -2.64 -3.18 5.52
CA CYS A 96 -2.27 -2.05 4.70
C CYS A 96 -3.44 -1.52 3.86
N VAL A 97 -4.37 -2.37 3.41
CA VAL A 97 -5.53 -1.94 2.62
C VAL A 97 -6.65 -1.39 3.50
N ALA A 98 -6.76 -1.86 4.76
CA ALA A 98 -7.66 -1.27 5.75
C ALA A 98 -7.41 0.24 5.94
N SER A 99 -6.22 0.73 5.59
CA SER A 99 -5.93 2.16 5.51
C SER A 99 -6.85 2.95 4.59
N ALA A 100 -7.47 2.36 3.56
CA ALA A 100 -8.44 3.06 2.70
C ALA A 100 -9.84 3.16 3.30
N PHE A 101 -10.09 2.55 4.47
CA PHE A 101 -11.40 2.57 5.11
C PHE A 101 -11.93 3.99 5.41
N PRO A 102 -11.12 4.94 5.94
CA PRO A 102 -11.59 6.32 6.13
C PRO A 102 -12.00 7.00 4.81
N TYR A 103 -11.29 6.71 3.70
CA TYR A 103 -11.68 7.22 2.39
C TYR A 103 -13.00 6.61 1.92
N ALA A 104 -13.18 5.29 2.05
CA ALA A 104 -14.41 4.60 1.68
C ALA A 104 -15.64 5.16 2.42
N ILE A 105 -15.49 5.50 3.71
CA ILE A 105 -16.52 6.22 4.48
C ILE A 105 -16.82 7.59 3.86
N ALA A 106 -15.77 8.37 3.56
CA ALA A 106 -15.91 9.74 3.08
C ALA A 106 -16.44 9.85 1.63
N SER A 107 -16.21 8.84 0.79
CA SER A 107 -16.59 8.84 -0.63
C SER A 107 -17.76 7.93 -0.97
N GLY A 108 -18.10 6.96 -0.11
CA GLY A 108 -19.10 5.93 -0.38
C GLY A 108 -18.62 4.80 -1.30
N HIS A 109 -17.33 4.75 -1.67
CA HIS A 109 -16.74 3.72 -2.57
C HIS A 109 -16.48 2.39 -1.84
N TRP A 110 -17.53 1.81 -1.24
CA TRP A 110 -17.46 0.57 -0.47
C TRP A 110 -17.13 -0.65 -1.34
N ILE A 111 -17.63 -0.67 -2.57
CA ILE A 111 -17.38 -1.75 -3.53
C ILE A 111 -15.90 -1.74 -3.92
N GLY A 112 -15.36 -0.59 -4.34
CA GLY A 112 -13.94 -0.44 -4.62
C GLY A 112 -13.04 -0.81 -3.45
N PHE A 113 -13.40 -0.41 -2.23
CA PHE A 113 -12.70 -0.83 -1.02
C PHE A 113 -12.68 -2.36 -0.84
N GLY A 114 -13.84 -3.02 -0.92
CA GLY A 114 -13.95 -4.48 -0.77
C GLY A 114 -13.16 -5.24 -1.83
N ILE A 115 -13.24 -4.81 -3.09
CA ILE A 115 -12.48 -5.41 -4.20
C ILE A 115 -10.98 -5.23 -3.97
N ARG A 116 -10.53 -4.05 -3.55
CA ARG A 116 -9.12 -3.78 -3.28
C ARG A 116 -8.58 -4.67 -2.16
N VAL A 117 -9.36 -4.90 -1.10
CA VAL A 117 -8.97 -5.78 0.02
C VAL A 117 -8.65 -7.18 -0.51
N ILE A 118 -9.55 -7.76 -1.31
CA ILE A 118 -9.40 -9.12 -1.85
C ILE A 118 -8.19 -9.18 -2.80
N LEU A 119 -8.11 -8.28 -3.78
CA LEU A 119 -7.07 -8.32 -4.80
C LEU A 119 -5.69 -8.03 -4.25
N CYS A 120 -5.57 -7.14 -3.26
CA CYS A 120 -4.28 -6.86 -2.65
C CYS A 120 -3.83 -8.02 -1.75
N ALA A 121 -4.71 -8.59 -0.94
CA ALA A 121 -4.38 -9.77 -0.13
C ALA A 121 -3.94 -10.97 -1.01
N ALA A 122 -4.68 -11.24 -2.08
CA ALA A 122 -4.34 -12.28 -3.05
C ALA A 122 -3.03 -11.95 -3.80
N GLY A 123 -2.87 -10.71 -4.26
CA GLY A 123 -1.68 -10.27 -5.00
C GLY A 123 -0.40 -10.38 -4.16
N LEU A 124 -0.45 -9.98 -2.89
CA LEU A 124 0.70 -10.08 -1.98
C LEU A 124 0.99 -11.53 -1.58
N SER A 125 -0.04 -12.35 -1.38
CA SER A 125 0.12 -13.80 -1.15
C SER A 125 0.73 -14.50 -2.38
N GLY A 126 0.31 -14.12 -3.59
CA GLY A 126 0.87 -14.61 -4.85
C GLY A 126 2.32 -14.15 -5.04
N TRP A 127 2.62 -12.90 -4.70
CA TRP A 127 3.95 -12.32 -4.82
C TRP A 127 5.00 -13.07 -3.99
N TYR A 128 4.61 -13.62 -2.83
CA TYR A 128 5.49 -14.47 -2.02
C TYR A 128 6.12 -15.60 -2.85
N PHE A 129 5.37 -16.25 -3.74
CA PHE A 129 5.88 -17.35 -4.56
C PHE A 129 6.93 -16.92 -5.58
N ILE A 130 6.89 -15.65 -6.02
CA ILE A 130 7.84 -15.06 -6.97
C ILE A 130 9.10 -14.60 -6.23
N ALA A 131 8.94 -14.02 -5.04
CA ALA A 131 10.02 -13.34 -4.32
C ALA A 131 10.80 -14.22 -3.32
N LYS A 132 10.44 -15.50 -3.14
CA LYS A 132 10.89 -16.50 -2.13
C LYS A 132 12.36 -16.46 -1.63
N LYS A 133 13.29 -15.86 -2.37
CA LYS A 133 14.73 -15.86 -2.05
C LYS A 133 15.36 -14.48 -1.96
N SER A 134 14.56 -13.40 -1.95
CA SER A 134 15.11 -12.05 -1.91
C SER A 134 14.23 -11.07 -1.14
N ASP A 135 14.73 -10.64 0.02
CA ASP A 135 14.14 -9.57 0.83
C ASP A 135 13.92 -8.29 0.01
N THR A 136 14.82 -8.01 -0.93
CA THR A 136 14.70 -6.84 -1.81
C THR A 136 13.49 -6.96 -2.74
N TRP A 137 13.24 -8.14 -3.30
CA TRP A 137 12.06 -8.37 -4.15
C TRP A 137 10.77 -8.42 -3.32
N HIS A 138 10.82 -8.94 -2.09
CA HIS A 138 9.68 -8.91 -1.17
C HIS A 138 9.27 -7.47 -0.82
N GLU A 139 10.22 -6.60 -0.47
CA GLU A 139 9.93 -5.20 -0.16
C GLU A 139 9.46 -4.43 -1.39
N ARG A 140 10.15 -4.52 -2.53
CA ARG A 140 9.77 -3.79 -3.74
C ARG A 140 8.38 -4.18 -4.25
N GLY A 141 8.09 -5.47 -4.34
CA GLY A 141 6.80 -5.93 -4.86
C GLY A 141 5.64 -5.62 -3.93
N ARG A 142 5.84 -5.68 -2.60
CA ARG A 142 4.82 -5.26 -1.65
C ARG A 142 4.44 -3.78 -1.85
N GLY A 143 5.44 -2.90 -1.87
CA GLY A 143 5.22 -1.47 -2.08
C GLY A 143 4.54 -1.19 -3.42
N PHE A 144 4.96 -1.91 -4.47
CA PHE A 144 4.36 -1.83 -5.79
C PHE A 144 2.88 -2.24 -5.81
N ILE A 145 2.54 -3.42 -5.29
CA ILE A 145 1.18 -3.96 -5.29
C ILE A 145 0.23 -3.09 -4.44
N LEU A 146 0.70 -2.58 -3.30
CA LEU A 146 -0.09 -1.71 -2.42
C LEU A 146 -0.55 -0.43 -3.13
N ILE A 147 0.28 0.12 -4.01
CA ILE A 147 -0.03 1.32 -4.81
C ILE A 147 -0.78 0.98 -6.09
N LEU A 148 -0.37 -0.08 -6.79
CA LEU A 148 -1.00 -0.52 -8.05
C LEU A 148 -2.51 -0.78 -7.88
N THR A 149 -2.93 -1.23 -6.71
CA THR A 149 -4.33 -1.54 -6.40
C THR A 149 -5.17 -0.33 -5.98
N ILE A 150 -4.59 0.86 -5.83
CA ILE A 150 -5.30 2.07 -5.39
C ILE A 150 -6.40 2.53 -6.36
N PRO A 151 -6.25 2.48 -7.69
CA PRO A 151 -7.33 2.87 -8.60
C PRO A 151 -8.63 2.08 -8.39
N ILE A 152 -8.57 0.93 -7.73
CA ILE A 152 -9.75 0.14 -7.38
C ILE A 152 -10.57 0.84 -6.29
N CYS A 153 -9.96 1.64 -5.41
CA CYS A 153 -10.67 2.41 -4.39
C CYS A 153 -11.63 3.48 -4.94
N VAL A 154 -11.53 3.81 -6.23
CA VAL A 154 -12.36 4.86 -6.85
C VAL A 154 -13.49 4.29 -7.72
N ILE A 155 -13.74 2.98 -7.62
CA ILE A 155 -14.87 2.26 -8.21
C ILE A 155 -16.01 2.23 -7.19
#